data_AF-S4R5Y8-F1
#
_entry.id   AF-S4R5Y8-F1
#
_cell.length_a   1.000
_cell.length_b   1.000
_cell.length_c   1.000
_cell.angle_alpha   90.00
_cell.angle_beta   90.00
_cell.angle_gamma   90.00
#
_symmetry.space_group_name_H-M   'P 1'
#
loop_
_entity.id
_entity.type
_entity.pdbx_description
1 polymer ?
#
loop_
_entity_poly.entity_id
_entity_poly.type
_entity_poly.pdbx_seq_one_letter_code
_entity_poly.pdbx_strand_id
1 'polypeptide(L)'
;STNHVLKEMWPEGKLSITEVTKRPLTAATLFKNSMIALVEKLASKEPYYVRCVKPNEIKSPVQFNQERCLHQVGYLGLLENVRVRRAGFANRQLYTRFVQRRYKMTCAFTWPNHMLPSDRDAAEKIVEQHGLQKDVAYGRTKIFIRTPRSLFMLEEARTAMIPRLVIFLQKVPR
;
A
#
# COMPACT_ATOMS: atom_id res chain seq x y z
N SER A 1 13.39 -52.06 2.54
CA SER A 1 13.47 -51.78 1.10
C SER A 1 14.92 -51.68 0.64
N THR A 2 15.28 -52.20 -0.53
CA THR A 2 16.61 -52.03 -1.15
C THR A 2 16.77 -50.67 -1.82
N ASN A 3 15.66 -49.99 -2.15
CA ASN A 3 15.66 -48.67 -2.76
C ASN A 3 16.05 -47.57 -1.75
N HIS A 4 17.04 -46.76 -2.10
CA HIS A 4 17.57 -45.67 -1.27
C HIS A 4 16.52 -44.59 -0.97
N VAL A 5 15.74 -44.17 -1.99
CA VAL A 5 14.73 -43.11 -1.85
C VAL A 5 13.65 -43.51 -0.84
N LEU A 6 13.20 -44.77 -0.89
CA LEU A 6 12.22 -45.29 0.06
C LEU A 6 12.77 -45.36 1.49
N LYS A 7 14.09 -45.49 1.68
CA LYS A 7 14.71 -45.44 3.01
C LYS A 7 14.81 -44.01 3.56
N GLU A 8 14.96 -43.01 2.69
CA GLU A 8 15.00 -41.60 3.08
C GLU A 8 13.63 -41.02 3.42
N MET A 9 12.57 -41.46 2.72
CA MET A 9 11.21 -40.95 2.96
C MET A 9 10.60 -41.42 4.30
N TRP A 10 11.01 -42.59 4.81
CA TRP A 10 10.52 -43.14 6.08
C TRP A 10 11.68 -43.49 7.02
N PRO A 11 12.39 -42.47 7.56
CA PRO A 11 13.52 -42.70 8.46
C PRO A 11 13.09 -43.36 9.79
N GLU A 12 11.83 -43.15 10.17
CA GLU A 12 11.22 -43.67 11.40
C GLU A 12 11.00 -45.18 11.38
N GLY A 13 11.01 -45.81 10.19
CA GLY A 13 10.95 -47.26 10.04
C GLY A 13 12.20 -47.99 10.55
N LYS A 14 13.24 -47.27 10.99
CA LYS A 14 14.43 -47.80 11.67
C LYS A 14 14.35 -47.77 13.20
N LEU A 15 13.34 -47.08 13.78
CA LEU A 15 13.19 -46.91 15.22
C LEU A 15 12.52 -48.12 15.88
N SER A 16 12.81 -48.35 17.16
CA SER A 16 12.26 -49.50 17.89
C SER A 16 10.73 -49.34 18.08
N ILE A 17 9.98 -50.44 18.02
CA ILE A 17 8.51 -50.45 18.16
C ILE A 17 8.05 -49.70 19.42
N THR A 18 8.86 -49.73 20.48
CA THR A 18 8.67 -49.02 21.76
C THR A 18 8.68 -47.49 21.65
N GLU A 19 9.44 -46.90 20.73
CA GLU A 19 9.54 -45.43 20.51
C GLU A 19 8.42 -44.89 19.59
N VAL A 20 7.83 -45.75 18.77
CA VAL A 20 6.82 -45.41 17.74
C VAL A 20 5.38 -45.41 18.30
N THR A 21 5.20 -45.72 19.59
CA THR A 21 3.89 -45.91 20.25
C THR A 21 3.05 -44.64 20.45
N LYS A 22 3.55 -43.45 20.09
CA LYS A 22 2.73 -42.24 20.13
C LYS A 22 1.67 -42.28 19.03
N ARG A 23 0.40 -42.14 19.45
CA ARG A 23 -0.73 -42.01 18.54
C ARG A 23 -0.41 -40.93 17.49
N PRO A 24 -0.49 -41.23 16.19
CA PRO A 24 -0.15 -40.26 15.17
C PRO A 24 -1.04 -39.03 15.32
N LEU A 25 -0.45 -37.85 15.10
CA LEU A 25 -1.20 -36.61 15.08
C LEU A 25 -2.29 -36.68 14.00
N THR A 26 -3.46 -36.11 14.28
CA THR A 26 -4.52 -36.03 13.29
C THR A 26 -4.09 -35.05 12.18
N ALA A 27 -4.64 -35.23 10.97
CA ALA A 27 -4.37 -34.29 9.87
C ALA A 27 -4.68 -32.84 10.29
N ALA A 28 -5.76 -32.64 11.05
CA ALA A 28 -6.15 -31.32 11.56
C ALA A 28 -5.09 -30.69 12.48
N THR A 29 -4.47 -31.46 13.39
CA THR A 29 -3.41 -30.92 14.27
C THR A 29 -2.13 -30.63 13.50
N LEU A 30 -1.79 -31.44 12.49
CA LEU A 30 -0.67 -31.15 11.59
C LEU A 30 -0.87 -29.85 10.81
N PHE A 31 -2.05 -29.64 10.22
CA PHE A 31 -2.38 -28.39 9.52
C PHE A 31 -2.35 -27.19 10.47
N LYS A 32 -2.93 -27.30 11.66
CA LYS A 32 -2.91 -26.23 12.66
C LYS A 32 -1.48 -25.83 13.03
N ASN A 33 -0.62 -26.80 13.32
CA ASN A 33 0.77 -26.54 13.70
C ASN A 33 1.54 -25.90 12.54
N SER A 34 1.31 -26.36 11.30
CA SER A 34 1.91 -25.76 10.11
C SER A 34 1.48 -24.29 9.90
N MET A 35 0.19 -23.99 10.08
CA MET A 35 -0.33 -22.62 9.98
C MET A 35 0.25 -21.69 11.04
N ILE A 36 0.35 -22.15 12.30
CA ILE A 36 0.94 -21.36 13.39
C ILE A 36 2.40 -21.03 13.07
N ALA A 37 3.19 -22.04 12.68
CA ALA A 37 4.59 -21.84 12.30
C ALA A 37 4.76 -20.88 11.12
N LEU A 38 3.82 -20.87 10.16
CA LEU A 38 3.82 -19.90 9.07
C LEU A 38 3.55 -18.48 9.56
N VAL A 39 2.54 -18.29 10.42
CA VAL A 39 2.19 -16.98 10.98
C VAL A 39 3.34 -16.39 11.79
N GLU A 40 4.02 -17.19 12.61
CA GLU A 40 5.20 -16.76 13.37
C GLU A 40 6.35 -16.30 12.45
N LYS A 41 6.60 -17.05 11.36
CA LYS A 41 7.63 -16.67 10.36
C LYS A 41 7.28 -15.40 9.59
N LEU A 42 6.00 -15.14 9.36
CA LEU A 42 5.53 -13.92 8.70
C LEU A 42 5.57 -12.72 9.67
N ALA A 43 5.22 -12.92 10.94
CA ALA A 43 5.23 -11.89 11.97
C ALA A 43 6.64 -11.37 12.30
N SER A 44 7.67 -12.21 12.11
CA SER A 44 9.07 -11.82 12.27
C SER A 44 9.66 -10.98 11.13
N LYS A 45 8.86 -10.63 10.10
CA LYS A 45 9.31 -9.88 8.91
C LYS A 45 8.40 -8.69 8.63
N GLU A 46 8.89 -7.77 7.81
CA GLU A 46 8.07 -6.70 7.25
C GLU A 46 7.13 -7.24 6.17
N PRO A 47 5.80 -7.14 6.35
CA PRO A 47 4.86 -7.72 5.40
C PRO A 47 4.54 -6.76 4.24
N TYR A 48 4.64 -7.28 3.02
CA TYR A 48 4.10 -6.65 1.82
C TYR A 48 2.97 -7.51 1.27
N TYR A 49 1.85 -6.87 0.89
CA TYR A 49 0.64 -7.58 0.48
C TYR A 49 0.36 -7.35 -1.00
N VAL A 50 0.20 -8.45 -1.74
CA VAL A 50 -0.30 -8.45 -3.13
C VAL A 50 -1.63 -9.19 -3.15
N ARG A 51 -2.64 -8.58 -3.76
CA ARG A 51 -3.99 -9.15 -3.90
C ARG A 51 -4.23 -9.44 -5.38
N CYS A 52 -4.28 -10.72 -5.73
CA CYS A 52 -4.52 -11.15 -7.11
C CYS A 52 -6.02 -11.26 -7.37
N VAL A 53 -6.49 -10.74 -8.51
CA VAL A 53 -7.87 -10.84 -8.97
C VAL A 53 -7.86 -11.43 -10.37
N LYS A 54 -8.61 -12.50 -10.59
CA LYS A 54 -8.78 -13.15 -11.88
C LYS A 54 -9.89 -12.46 -12.68
N PRO A 55 -9.60 -11.85 -13.85
CA PRO A 55 -10.59 -11.07 -14.59
C PRO A 55 -11.63 -11.92 -15.32
N ASN A 56 -11.28 -13.13 -15.75
CA ASN A 56 -12.16 -14.06 -16.46
C ASN A 56 -11.65 -15.51 -16.33
N GLU A 57 -12.50 -16.50 -16.59
CA GLU A 57 -12.13 -17.94 -16.52
C GLU A 57 -11.41 -18.45 -17.77
N ILE A 58 -11.71 -17.86 -18.93
CA ILE A 58 -11.20 -18.30 -20.23
C ILE A 58 -9.76 -17.85 -20.54
N LYS A 59 -9.11 -17.16 -19.59
CA LYS A 59 -7.75 -16.60 -19.71
C LYS A 59 -7.59 -15.62 -20.89
N SER A 60 -8.67 -14.95 -21.29
CA SER A 60 -8.63 -13.93 -22.34
C SER A 60 -8.02 -12.63 -21.80
N PRO A 61 -7.13 -11.95 -22.55
CA PRO A 61 -6.56 -10.68 -22.12
C PRO A 61 -7.55 -9.51 -22.21
N VAL A 62 -8.64 -9.63 -22.99
CA VAL A 62 -9.57 -8.53 -23.28
C VAL A 62 -10.86 -8.62 -22.47
N GLN A 63 -11.24 -9.84 -22.06
CA GLN A 63 -12.52 -10.04 -21.39
C GLN A 63 -12.43 -9.74 -19.90
N PHE A 64 -13.41 -8.99 -19.38
CA PHE A 64 -13.55 -8.71 -17.96
C PHE A 64 -14.94 -9.11 -17.47
N ASN A 65 -15.00 -10.09 -16.55
CA ASN A 65 -16.24 -10.50 -15.92
C ASN A 65 -16.42 -9.73 -14.60
N GLN A 66 -17.27 -8.71 -14.64
CA GLN A 66 -17.50 -7.81 -13.52
C GLN A 66 -18.07 -8.52 -12.28
N GLU A 67 -19.01 -9.45 -12.45
CA GLU A 67 -19.65 -10.17 -11.35
C GLU A 67 -18.63 -11.03 -10.58
N ARG A 68 -17.78 -11.77 -11.31
CA ARG A 68 -16.69 -12.57 -10.72
C ARG A 68 -15.67 -11.69 -10.02
N CYS A 69 -15.30 -10.55 -10.61
CA CYS A 69 -14.37 -9.62 -9.97
C CYS A 69 -14.99 -8.99 -8.71
N LEU A 70 -16.28 -8.67 -8.72
CA LEU A 70 -16.98 -8.11 -7.56
C LEU A 70 -17.03 -9.12 -6.40
N HIS A 71 -17.33 -10.39 -6.70
CA HIS A 71 -17.24 -11.47 -5.71
C HIS A 71 -15.82 -11.60 -5.13
N GLN A 72 -14.79 -11.47 -5.97
CA GLN A 72 -13.39 -11.49 -5.53
C GLN A 72 -13.03 -10.30 -4.63
N VAL A 73 -13.47 -9.10 -4.99
CA VAL A 73 -13.30 -7.90 -4.18
C VAL A 73 -13.95 -8.07 -2.80
N GLY A 74 -15.13 -8.71 -2.77
CA GLY A 74 -15.88 -9.02 -1.55
C GLY A 74 -15.15 -10.00 -0.64
N TYR A 75 -14.80 -11.21 -1.11
CA TYR A 75 -14.16 -12.21 -0.23
C TYR A 75 -12.73 -11.81 0.17
N LEU A 76 -12.03 -11.01 -0.63
CA LEU A 76 -10.72 -10.46 -0.26
C LEU A 76 -10.82 -9.33 0.76
N GLY A 77 -12.03 -8.82 1.05
CA GLY A 77 -12.27 -7.70 1.94
C GLY A 77 -11.57 -6.42 1.50
N LEU A 78 -11.44 -6.20 0.18
CA LEU A 78 -10.69 -5.04 -0.33
C LEU A 78 -11.36 -3.73 0.08
N LEU A 79 -12.70 -3.72 0.16
CA LEU A 79 -13.47 -2.55 0.54
C LEU A 79 -13.27 -2.21 2.02
N GLU A 80 -13.27 -3.20 2.90
CA GLU A 80 -12.97 -3.09 4.32
C GLU A 80 -11.53 -2.60 4.53
N ASN A 81 -10.57 -3.16 3.78
CA ASN A 81 -9.17 -2.71 3.79
C ASN A 81 -9.06 -1.23 3.40
N VAL A 82 -9.81 -0.78 2.40
CA VAL A 82 -9.87 0.63 2.00
C VAL A 82 -10.53 1.47 3.08
N ARG A 83 -11.64 1.02 3.67
CA ARG A 83 -12.35 1.73 4.76
C ARG A 83 -11.46 1.92 5.98
N VAL A 84 -10.78 0.88 6.46
CA VAL A 84 -9.85 0.95 7.60
C VAL A 84 -8.69 1.90 7.29
N ARG A 85 -8.14 1.86 6.07
CA ARG A 85 -7.10 2.81 5.66
C ARG A 85 -7.60 4.25 5.58
N ARG A 86 -8.88 4.46 5.20
CA ARG A 86 -9.52 5.77 5.12
C ARG A 86 -10.06 6.30 6.44
N ALA A 87 -10.34 5.46 7.43
CA ALA A 87 -10.87 5.87 8.73
C ALA A 87 -9.92 6.80 9.50
N GLY A 88 -8.63 6.78 9.17
CA GLY A 88 -7.67 7.80 9.58
C GLY A 88 -7.55 8.93 8.55
N PHE A 89 -6.32 9.17 8.13
CA PHE A 89 -6.03 10.13 7.06
C PHE A 89 -5.89 9.40 5.72
N ALA A 90 -6.66 9.84 4.72
CA ALA A 90 -6.65 9.29 3.36
C ALA A 90 -5.28 9.38 2.69
N ASN A 91 -4.49 10.42 3.01
CA ASN A 91 -3.14 10.58 2.46
C ASN A 91 -2.15 11.08 3.52
N ARG A 92 -0.88 10.63 3.40
CA ARG A 92 0.22 10.99 4.31
C ARG A 92 1.49 11.12 3.48
N GLN A 93 2.13 12.28 3.54
CA GLN A 93 3.35 12.57 2.76
C GLN A 93 4.36 13.32 3.61
N LEU A 94 5.66 13.11 3.33
CA LEU A 94 6.72 13.95 3.92
C LEU A 94 6.57 15.39 3.43
N TYR A 95 6.86 16.36 4.31
CA TYR A 95 6.79 17.78 3.96
C TYR A 95 7.67 18.12 2.75
N THR A 96 8.90 17.60 2.70
CA THR A 96 9.81 17.74 1.56
C THR A 96 9.17 17.32 0.24
N ARG A 97 8.51 16.16 0.21
CA ARG A 97 7.84 15.65 -1.00
C ARG A 97 6.60 16.47 -1.35
N PHE A 98 5.81 16.87 -0.35
CA PHE A 98 4.60 17.64 -0.53
C PHE A 98 4.91 19.03 -1.09
N VAL A 99 5.79 19.79 -0.43
CA VAL A 99 6.13 21.16 -0.82
C VAL A 99 7.05 21.16 -2.03
N GLN A 100 8.28 20.66 -1.90
CA GLN A 100 9.34 20.89 -2.88
C GLN A 100 9.12 20.15 -4.20
N ARG A 101 8.61 18.90 -4.13
CA ARG A 101 8.44 18.06 -5.34
C ARG A 101 7.05 18.15 -5.97
N ARG A 102 6.00 18.40 -5.19
CA ARG A 102 4.62 18.26 -5.68
C ARG A 102 3.87 19.58 -5.82
N TYR A 103 3.77 20.38 -4.76
CA TYR A 103 2.83 21.50 -4.71
C TYR A 103 3.47 22.88 -4.65
N LYS A 104 4.80 23.01 -4.79
CA LYS A 104 5.44 24.34 -4.84
C LYS A 104 4.91 25.27 -5.93
N MET A 105 4.40 24.71 -7.03
CA MET A 105 3.88 25.49 -8.18
C MET A 105 2.50 26.10 -7.92
N THR A 106 1.76 25.59 -6.94
CA THR A 106 0.37 26.03 -6.70
C THR A 106 0.30 27.33 -5.90
N CYS A 107 1.41 27.76 -5.27
CA CYS A 107 1.46 28.95 -4.45
C CYS A 107 2.63 29.83 -4.86
N ALA A 108 2.36 31.14 -5.04
CA ALA A 108 3.40 32.10 -5.43
C ALA A 108 4.50 32.24 -4.36
N PHE A 109 4.18 32.01 -3.08
CA PHE A 109 5.13 32.11 -1.97
C PHE A 109 6.09 30.93 -1.86
N THR A 110 5.75 29.77 -2.43
CA THR A 110 6.59 28.57 -2.40
C THR A 110 7.31 28.31 -3.72
N TRP A 111 6.97 29.05 -4.77
CA TRP A 111 7.64 29.03 -6.07
C TRP A 111 8.72 30.11 -6.19
N PRO A 112 9.91 29.84 -6.76
CA PRO A 112 10.45 28.56 -7.23
C PRO A 112 11.07 27.70 -6.11
N ASN A 113 11.56 28.36 -5.05
CA ASN A 113 12.08 27.81 -3.80
C ASN A 113 11.49 28.65 -2.67
N HIS A 114 11.00 28.02 -1.59
CA HIS A 114 10.50 28.76 -0.44
C HIS A 114 11.66 29.31 0.39
N MET A 115 11.59 30.58 0.78
CA MET A 115 12.52 31.21 1.74
C MET A 115 12.07 31.00 3.20
N LEU A 116 11.11 30.10 3.43
CA LEU A 116 10.54 29.83 4.74
C LEU A 116 11.50 28.98 5.61
N PRO A 117 11.49 29.18 6.95
CA PRO A 117 12.40 28.47 7.86
C PRO A 117 12.22 26.95 7.88
N SER A 118 10.99 26.47 7.60
CA SER A 118 10.66 25.05 7.62
C SER A 118 9.72 24.66 6.46
N ASP A 119 9.90 23.46 5.94
CA ASP A 119 8.98 22.86 4.97
C ASP A 119 7.56 22.72 5.54
N ARG A 120 7.41 22.65 6.87
CA ARG A 120 6.10 22.63 7.52
C ARG A 120 5.34 23.94 7.28
N ASP A 121 6.00 25.08 7.46
CA ASP A 121 5.40 26.40 7.33
C ASP A 121 5.03 26.67 5.86
N ALA A 122 5.86 26.19 4.93
CA ALA A 122 5.56 26.20 3.51
C ALA A 122 4.35 25.32 3.15
N ALA A 123 4.22 24.15 3.77
CA ALA A 123 3.05 23.29 3.59
C ALA A 123 1.77 23.96 4.13
N GLU A 124 1.87 24.64 5.27
CA GLU A 124 0.76 25.40 5.85
C GLU A 124 0.30 26.48 4.88
N LYS A 125 1.18 27.33 4.35
CA LYS A 125 0.81 28.37 3.38
C LYS A 125 0.10 27.84 2.13
N ILE A 126 0.53 26.69 1.61
CA ILE A 126 -0.15 26.03 0.48
C ILE A 126 -1.57 25.62 0.88
N VAL A 127 -1.75 25.06 2.07
CA VAL A 127 -3.06 24.63 2.59
C VAL A 127 -3.97 25.83 2.87
N GLU A 128 -3.44 26.94 3.40
CA GLU A 128 -4.18 28.18 3.63
C GLU A 128 -4.72 28.76 2.32
N GLN A 129 -3.89 28.83 1.27
CA GLN A 129 -4.29 29.39 -0.02
C GLN A 129 -5.44 28.59 -0.67
N HIS A 130 -5.50 27.28 -0.44
CA HIS A 130 -6.56 26.42 -0.97
C HIS A 130 -7.76 26.26 0.00
N GLY A 131 -7.74 26.91 1.16
CA GLY A 131 -8.82 26.85 2.15
C GLY A 131 -8.99 25.47 2.80
N LEU A 132 -7.92 24.67 2.87
CA LEU A 132 -7.97 23.26 3.29
C LEU A 132 -7.60 23.02 4.77
N GLN A 133 -7.51 24.08 5.58
CA GLN A 133 -7.03 24.00 6.98
C GLN A 133 -7.81 22.99 7.85
N LYS A 134 -9.12 22.82 7.64
CA LYS A 134 -9.97 21.94 8.45
C LYS A 134 -9.76 20.44 8.17
N ASP A 135 -9.25 20.10 6.98
CA ASP A 135 -9.10 18.73 6.49
C ASP A 135 -7.66 18.21 6.56
N VAL A 136 -6.74 19.01 7.10
CA VAL A 136 -5.31 18.71 7.19
C VAL A 136 -4.88 18.64 8.66
N ALA A 137 -4.00 17.70 8.97
CA ALA A 137 -3.29 17.66 10.24
C ALA A 137 -1.77 17.67 10.00
N TYR A 138 -1.06 18.38 10.86
CA TYR A 138 0.39 18.55 10.78
C TYR A 138 1.08 17.60 11.76
N GLY A 139 1.81 16.61 11.23
CA GLY A 139 2.69 15.78 12.03
C GLY A 139 4.09 16.39 12.16
N ARG A 140 5.00 15.67 12.84
CA ARG A 140 6.39 16.12 13.02
C ARG A 140 7.16 16.22 11.70
N THR A 141 7.07 15.21 10.84
CA THR A 141 7.80 15.12 9.56
C THR A 141 6.90 14.99 8.33
N LYS A 142 5.59 14.81 8.55
CA LYS A 142 4.61 14.48 7.52
C LYS A 142 3.36 15.33 7.65
N ILE A 143 2.78 15.68 6.51
CA ILE A 143 1.42 16.22 6.39
C ILE A 143 0.42 15.08 6.23
N PHE A 144 -0.74 15.22 6.87
CA PHE A 144 -1.81 14.24 6.87
C PHE A 144 -3.08 14.88 6.31
N ILE A 145 -3.64 14.33 5.24
CA ILE A 145 -4.86 14.83 4.60
C ILE A 145 -5.99 13.85 4.91
N ARG A 146 -7.07 14.36 5.51
CA ARG A 146 -8.20 13.55 5.98
C ARG A 146 -9.06 13.07 4.81
N THR A 147 -9.50 13.99 3.95
CA THR A 147 -10.44 13.67 2.87
C THR A 147 -9.72 13.52 1.52
N PRO A 148 -10.15 12.56 0.66
CA PRO A 148 -9.60 12.44 -0.68
C PRO A 148 -9.96 13.66 -1.55
N ARG A 149 -11.07 14.35 -1.25
CA ARG A 149 -11.50 15.56 -1.96
C ARG A 149 -10.45 16.67 -1.88
N SER A 150 -9.90 16.93 -0.70
CA SER A 150 -8.84 17.93 -0.53
C SER A 150 -7.60 17.60 -1.36
N LEU A 151 -7.25 16.32 -1.47
CA LEU A 151 -6.14 15.88 -2.31
C LEU A 151 -6.43 16.08 -3.79
N PHE A 152 -7.62 15.74 -4.25
CA PHE A 152 -8.03 15.96 -5.64
C PHE A 152 -8.00 17.45 -6.00
N MET A 153 -8.50 18.33 -5.13
CA MET A 153 -8.43 19.78 -5.34
C MET A 153 -6.99 20.29 -5.51
N LEU A 154 -6.03 19.80 -4.71
CA LEU A 154 -4.62 20.17 -4.84
C LEU A 154 -4.00 19.67 -6.15
N GLU A 155 -4.35 18.45 -6.59
CA GLU A 155 -3.89 17.89 -7.86
C GLU A 155 -4.50 18.60 -9.08
N GLU A 156 -5.77 19.01 -9.01
CA GLU A 156 -6.41 19.85 -10.03
C GLU A 156 -5.72 21.22 -10.14
N ALA A 157 -5.48 21.89 -9.01
CA ALA A 157 -4.76 23.16 -9.00
C ALA A 157 -3.35 23.04 -9.60
N ARG A 158 -2.63 21.95 -9.28
CA ARG A 158 -1.34 21.64 -9.89
C ARG A 158 -1.46 21.43 -11.40
N THR A 159 -2.45 20.66 -11.84
CA THR A 159 -2.68 20.34 -13.25
C THR A 159 -3.02 21.58 -14.06
N ALA A 160 -3.74 22.54 -13.48
CA ALA A 160 -4.03 23.83 -14.09
C ALA A 160 -2.78 24.73 -14.23
N MET A 161 -1.82 24.64 -13.31
CA MET A 161 -0.59 25.45 -13.35
C MET A 161 0.47 24.91 -14.32
N ILE A 162 0.53 23.60 -14.56
CA ILE A 162 1.54 22.99 -15.45
C ILE A 162 1.53 23.61 -16.86
N PRO A 163 0.39 23.72 -17.57
CA PRO A 163 0.37 24.33 -18.91
C PRO A 163 0.89 25.77 -18.92
N ARG A 164 0.59 26.56 -17.87
CA ARG A 164 1.05 27.95 -17.76
C ARG A 164 2.56 28.02 -17.66
N LEU A 165 3.17 27.13 -16.88
CA LEU A 165 4.62 27.03 -16.74
C LEU A 165 5.28 26.54 -18.03
N VAL A 166 4.67 25.58 -18.73
CA VAL A 166 5.15 25.11 -20.03
C VAL A 166 5.15 26.26 -21.04
N ILE A 167 4.07 27.02 -21.15
CA ILE A 167 3.99 28.19 -22.02
C ILE A 167 5.02 29.24 -21.64
N PHE A 168 5.21 29.49 -20.33
CA PHE A 168 6.23 30.43 -19.86
C PHE A 168 7.64 30.01 -20.31
N LEU A 169 8.00 28.73 -20.16
CA LEU A 169 9.30 28.21 -20.61
C LEU A 169 9.45 28.25 -22.14
N GLN A 170 8.38 27.95 -22.89
CA GLN A 170 8.38 27.99 -24.36
C GLN A 170 8.51 29.41 -24.92
N LYS A 171 8.12 30.43 -24.16
CA LYS A 171 8.26 31.84 -24.55
C LYS A 171 9.68 32.39 -24.36
N VAL A 172 10.57 31.67 -23.68
CA VAL A 172 11.97 32.07 -23.55
C VAL A 172 12.65 31.79 -24.90
N PRO A 173 13.02 32.83 -25.67
CA PRO A 173 13.77 32.62 -26.91
C PRO A 173 15.13 32.00 -26.58
N ARG A 174 15.64 31.16 -27.48
CA ARG A 174 16.99 30.58 -27.35
C ARG A 174 18.06 31.65 -27.41
#